data_AF-A0A3D4G0W8-F1
#
_entry.id   AF-A0A3D4G0W8-F1
#
_cell.length_a   1.000
_cell.length_b   1.000
_cell.length_c   1.000
_cell.angle_alpha   90.00
_cell.angle_beta   90.00
_cell.angle_gamma   90.00
#
_symmetry.space_group_name_H-M   'P 1'
#
loop_
_entity.id
_entity.type
_entity.pdbx_description
1 polymer ?
#
loop_
_entity_poly.entity_id
_entity_poly.type
_entity_poly.pdbx_seq_one_letter_code
_entity_poly.pdbx_strand_id
1 'polypeptide(L)'
;MVHLLPPLGVNAGLTEIVAARAQEKVPPDACTSKALLVVLGHGTQRDPASAGTVLDVCASLSREGKFARVAPAFIDQDPLLANVLEDAREPVILLVPFLVAAGWHGGTTVPRELGSDSQGARQRIVYTEPVGTHPALVELAETLLLDKALPP
;
A
#
# COMPACT_ATOMS: atom_id res chain seq x y z
N MET A 1 -13.45 -8.94 30.04
CA MET A 1 -13.06 -7.58 29.62
C MET A 1 -12.49 -7.69 28.22
N VAL A 2 -12.95 -6.88 27.26
CA VAL A 2 -12.45 -6.89 25.87
C VAL A 2 -11.48 -5.72 25.73
N HIS A 3 -10.24 -6.00 25.30
CA HIS A 3 -9.23 -4.97 25.04
C HIS A 3 -9.08 -4.77 23.53
N LEU A 4 -9.39 -3.57 23.06
CA LEU A 4 -9.11 -3.16 21.69
C LEU A 4 -7.64 -2.71 21.59
N LEU A 5 -6.89 -3.33 20.69
CA LEU A 5 -5.54 -2.89 20.38
C LEU A 5 -5.57 -1.61 19.53
N PRO A 6 -4.54 -0.75 19.62
CA PRO A 6 -4.36 0.33 18.67
C PRO A 6 -4.34 -0.23 17.24
N PRO A 7 -4.86 0.51 16.24
CA PRO A 7 -4.77 0.09 14.86
C PRO A 7 -3.31 -0.14 14.47
N LEU A 8 -3.06 -1.23 13.74
CA LEU A 8 -1.71 -1.65 13.33
C LEU A 8 -0.95 -0.58 12.53
N GLY A 9 -1.68 0.39 11.97
CA GLY A 9 -1.24 1.39 11.00
C GLY A 9 -0.06 2.28 11.37
N VAL A 10 0.32 2.37 12.64
CA VAL A 10 1.45 3.20 13.11
C VAL A 10 2.74 2.40 13.36
N ASN A 11 2.81 1.15 12.92
CA ASN A 11 3.96 0.27 13.16
C ASN A 11 4.96 0.27 11.99
N ALA A 12 6.26 0.39 12.29
CA ALA A 12 7.36 0.26 11.33
C ALA A 12 7.29 -1.05 10.52
N GLY A 13 6.83 -2.14 11.12
CA GLY A 13 6.66 -3.42 10.44
C GLY A 13 5.67 -3.37 9.27
N LEU A 14 4.62 -2.53 9.32
CA LEU A 14 3.73 -2.35 8.17
C LEU A 14 4.41 -1.62 7.01
N THR A 15 5.28 -0.66 7.34
CA THR A 15 6.07 0.07 6.34
C THR A 15 7.02 -0.89 5.62
N GLU A 16 7.67 -1.78 6.37
CA GLU A 16 8.55 -2.82 5.84
C GLU A 16 7.80 -3.81 4.93
N ILE A 17 6.60 -4.25 5.34
CA ILE A 17 5.78 -5.15 4.51
C ILE A 17 5.39 -4.49 3.19
N VAL A 18 5.05 -3.19 3.19
CA VAL A 18 4.75 -2.46 1.95
C VAL A 18 5.96 -2.40 1.04
N ALA A 19 7.14 -2.10 1.59
CA ALA A 19 8.38 -2.10 0.81
C ALA A 19 8.71 -3.50 0.26
N ALA A 20 8.54 -4.56 1.06
CA ALA A 20 8.76 -5.94 0.66
C ALA A 20 7.84 -6.33 -0.50
N ARG A 21 6.53 -6.04 -0.39
CA ARG A 21 5.55 -6.29 -1.46
C ARG A 21 5.95 -5.63 -2.79
N ALA A 22 6.37 -4.38 -2.73
CA ALA A 22 6.83 -3.68 -3.91
C ALA A 22 8.07 -4.36 -4.53
N GLN A 23 9.04 -4.76 -3.69
CA GLN A 23 10.30 -5.38 -4.11
C GLN A 23 10.11 -6.78 -4.72
N GLU A 24 9.19 -7.59 -4.18
CA GLU A 24 8.87 -8.94 -4.66
C GLU A 24 8.44 -8.98 -6.14
N LYS A 25 7.83 -7.88 -6.62
CA LYS A 25 7.22 -7.80 -7.94
C LYS A 25 7.99 -6.90 -8.91
N VAL A 26 9.16 -6.38 -8.53
CA VAL A 26 9.97 -5.54 -9.43
C VAL A 26 10.34 -6.37 -10.67
N PRO A 27 10.00 -5.88 -11.88
CA PRO A 27 10.41 -6.55 -13.11
C PRO A 27 11.93 -6.67 -13.24
N PRO A 28 12.48 -7.74 -13.85
CA PRO A 28 13.93 -7.94 -13.97
C PRO A 28 14.68 -6.81 -14.71
N ASP A 29 13.99 -6.07 -15.58
CA ASP A 29 14.50 -4.93 -16.35
C ASP A 29 14.27 -3.57 -15.67
N ALA A 30 13.76 -3.56 -14.44
CA ALA A 30 13.42 -2.35 -13.69
C ALA A 30 14.20 -2.23 -12.37
N CYS A 31 14.26 -1.02 -11.80
CA CYS A 31 14.81 -0.78 -10.47
C CYS A 31 13.90 0.13 -9.65
N THR A 32 13.83 -0.11 -8.34
CA THR A 32 12.97 0.68 -7.43
C THR A 32 13.34 2.15 -7.41
N SER A 33 14.63 2.47 -7.51
CA SER A 33 15.14 3.86 -7.51
C SER A 33 14.69 4.72 -8.71
N LYS A 34 14.08 4.10 -9.73
CA LYS A 34 13.43 4.79 -10.86
C LYS A 34 11.92 4.60 -10.90
N ALA A 35 11.35 3.84 -9.96
CA ALA A 35 9.93 3.51 -9.93
C ALA A 35 9.15 4.46 -9.03
N LEU A 36 7.88 4.67 -9.38
CA LEU A 36 6.88 5.22 -8.48
C LEU A 36 6.32 4.08 -7.63
N LEU A 37 6.36 4.23 -6.31
CA LEU A 37 5.58 3.39 -5.40
C LEU A 37 4.26 4.08 -5.09
N VAL A 38 3.15 3.42 -5.39
CA VAL A 38 1.80 3.86 -5.00
C VAL A 38 1.27 2.95 -3.91
N VAL A 39 0.95 3.52 -2.75
CA VAL A 39 0.28 2.80 -1.66
C VAL A 39 -1.21 3.10 -1.76
N LEU A 40 -1.99 2.09 -2.15
CA LEU A 40 -3.41 2.22 -2.43
C LEU A 40 -4.24 1.89 -1.20
N GLY A 41 -4.77 2.90 -0.53
CA GLY A 41 -5.81 2.73 0.47
C GLY A 41 -7.20 2.61 -0.17
N HIS A 42 -8.17 2.08 0.57
CA HIS A 42 -9.57 2.24 0.15
C HIS A 42 -9.98 3.71 0.24
N GLY A 43 -9.67 4.32 1.40
CA GLY A 43 -10.15 5.64 1.76
C GLY A 43 -11.66 5.65 2.03
N THR A 44 -12.14 6.69 2.70
CA THR A 44 -13.56 6.95 2.87
C THR A 44 -13.82 8.45 3.03
N GLN A 45 -14.92 8.92 2.46
CA GLN A 45 -15.39 10.29 2.68
C GLN A 45 -15.99 10.51 4.08
N ARG A 46 -16.22 9.45 4.85
CA ARG A 46 -16.83 9.54 6.19
C ARG A 46 -15.86 9.94 7.28
N ASP A 47 -14.62 9.47 7.20
CA ASP A 47 -13.59 9.76 8.20
C ASP A 47 -12.23 9.95 7.52
N PRO A 48 -11.78 11.20 7.30
CA PRO A 48 -10.48 11.50 6.73
C PRO A 48 -9.32 10.93 7.56
N ALA A 49 -9.49 10.67 8.86
CA ALA A 49 -8.46 10.07 9.71
C ALA A 49 -8.11 8.63 9.28
N SER A 50 -9.02 7.95 8.57
CA SER A 50 -8.78 6.61 8.02
C SER A 50 -7.66 6.59 6.95
N ALA A 51 -7.36 7.74 6.34
CA ALA A 51 -6.25 7.87 5.39
C ALA A 51 -4.89 8.02 6.09
N GLY A 52 -4.87 8.40 7.37
CA GLY A 52 -3.66 8.78 8.11
C GLY A 52 -2.58 7.70 8.06
N THR A 53 -2.97 6.43 8.22
CA THR A 53 -2.03 5.31 8.12
C THR A 53 -1.32 5.21 6.77
N VAL A 54 -2.05 5.35 5.66
CA VAL A 54 -1.45 5.28 4.32
C VAL A 54 -0.51 6.47 4.12
N LEU A 55 -0.91 7.66 4.59
CA LEU A 55 -0.09 8.86 4.52
C LEU A 55 1.21 8.71 5.33
N ASP A 56 1.14 8.16 6.54
CA ASP A 56 2.29 7.93 7.42
C ASP A 56 3.27 6.92 6.81
N VAL A 57 2.75 5.82 6.25
CA VAL A 57 3.55 4.81 5.54
C VAL A 57 4.26 5.45 4.34
N CYS A 58 3.53 6.20 3.50
CA CYS A 58 4.12 6.91 2.36
C CYS A 58 5.21 7.90 2.79
N ALA A 59 4.97 8.67 3.86
CA ALA A 59 5.93 9.62 4.40
C ALA A 59 7.19 8.90 4.91
N SER A 60 7.03 7.73 5.55
CA SER A 60 8.17 6.93 6.01
C SER A 60 9.00 6.38 4.86
N LEU A 61 8.36 5.75 3.88
CA LEU A 61 9.04 5.20 2.70
C LEU A 61 9.71 6.29 1.85
N SER A 62 9.11 7.48 1.78
CA SER A 62 9.72 8.63 1.10
C SER A 62 11.06 9.03 1.73
N ARG A 63 11.13 9.01 3.07
CA ARG A 63 12.37 9.35 3.82
C ARG A 63 13.48 8.33 3.61
N GLU A 64 13.14 7.08 3.31
CA GLU A 64 14.13 6.02 3.05
C GLU A 64 14.85 6.16 1.70
N GLY A 65 14.26 6.88 0.73
CA GLY A 65 14.90 7.17 -0.56
C GLY A 65 15.12 5.94 -1.47
N LYS A 66 14.41 4.83 -1.22
CA LYS A 66 14.54 3.58 -2.01
C LYS A 66 13.78 3.61 -3.34
N PHE A 67 12.83 4.53 -3.47
CA PHE A 67 11.98 4.73 -4.65
C PHE A 67 12.21 6.12 -5.24
N ALA A 68 11.97 6.30 -6.54
CA ALA A 68 12.07 7.62 -7.16
C ALA A 68 11.04 8.59 -6.55
N ARG A 69 9.84 8.07 -6.32
CA ARG A 69 8.75 8.76 -5.64
C ARG A 69 7.87 7.74 -4.93
N VAL A 70 7.26 8.16 -3.83
CA VAL A 70 6.22 7.41 -3.13
C VAL A 70 4.97 8.31 -3.07
N ALA A 71 3.81 7.76 -3.41
CA ALA A 71 2.55 8.49 -3.41
C ALA A 71 1.44 7.67 -2.74
N PRO A 72 0.60 8.30 -1.89
CA PRO A 72 -0.66 7.72 -1.49
C PRO A 72 -1.65 7.80 -2.65
N ALA A 73 -2.53 6.81 -2.76
CA ALA A 73 -3.70 6.86 -3.63
C ALA A 73 -4.89 6.21 -2.92
N PHE A 74 -6.10 6.64 -3.27
CA PHE A 74 -7.32 6.09 -2.71
C PHE A 74 -8.37 5.80 -3.79
N ILE A 75 -9.32 4.92 -3.46
CA ILE A 75 -10.44 4.55 -4.33
C ILE A 75 -11.54 5.62 -4.25
N ASP A 76 -11.94 5.99 -3.03
CA ASP A 76 -13.15 6.81 -2.79
C ASP A 76 -12.88 8.27 -2.33
N GLN A 77 -11.61 8.66 -2.21
CA GLN A 77 -11.21 10.00 -1.75
C GLN A 77 -9.95 10.49 -2.45
N ASP A 78 -9.63 11.77 -2.29
CA ASP A 78 -8.39 12.32 -2.81
C ASP A 78 -7.15 11.93 -1.97
N PRO A 79 -5.98 11.77 -2.63
CA PRO A 79 -5.79 11.73 -4.09
C PRO A 79 -6.32 10.44 -4.72
N LEU A 80 -7.18 10.56 -5.72
CA LEU A 80 -7.76 9.43 -6.45
C LEU A 80 -6.68 8.67 -7.23
N LEU A 81 -6.78 7.33 -7.26
CA LEU A 81 -5.83 6.48 -8.00
C LEU A 81 -5.66 6.90 -9.46
N ALA A 82 -6.75 7.20 -10.16
CA ALA A 82 -6.71 7.64 -11.55
C ALA A 82 -5.81 8.87 -11.75
N ASN A 83 -5.97 9.88 -10.88
CA ASN A 83 -5.18 11.11 -10.94
C ASN A 83 -3.70 10.85 -10.67
N VAL A 84 -3.39 10.00 -9.68
CA VAL A 84 -2.00 9.63 -9.36
C VAL A 84 -1.32 8.90 -10.53
N LEU A 85 -2.06 8.03 -11.23
CA LEU A 85 -1.54 7.32 -12.40
C LEU A 85 -1.35 8.24 -13.61
N GLU A 86 -2.26 9.19 -13.83
CA GLU A 86 -2.15 10.20 -14.89
C GLU A 86 -0.94 11.14 -14.67
N ASP A 87 -0.67 11.50 -13.42
CA ASP A 87 0.47 12.34 -13.02
C ASP A 87 1.80 11.57 -12.96
N ALA A 88 1.79 10.24 -13.08
CA ALA A 88 3.01 9.44 -13.08
C ALA A 88 3.90 9.78 -14.29
N ARG A 89 5.21 9.84 -14.07
CA ARG A 89 6.22 10.03 -15.12
C ARG A 89 7.28 8.93 -15.10
N GLU A 90 7.25 8.12 -14.07
CA GLU A 90 8.14 7.01 -13.83
C GLU A 90 7.81 5.85 -14.80
N PRO A 91 8.83 5.18 -15.36
CA PRO A 91 8.62 4.11 -16.35
C PRO A 91 7.87 2.90 -15.77
N VAL A 92 7.97 2.71 -14.45
CA VAL A 92 7.32 1.62 -13.72
C VAL A 92 6.59 2.20 -12.51
N ILE A 93 5.36 1.75 -12.31
CA ILE A 93 4.54 2.04 -11.14
C ILE A 93 4.33 0.74 -10.38
N LEU A 94 4.83 0.67 -9.15
CA LEU A 94 4.60 -0.42 -8.21
C LEU A 94 3.38 -0.05 -7.37
N LEU A 95 2.25 -0.70 -7.61
CA LEU A 95 0.97 -0.40 -6.95
C LEU A 95 0.69 -1.45 -5.88
N VAL A 96 0.77 -1.04 -4.61
CA VAL A 96 0.64 -1.90 -3.43
C VAL A 96 -0.69 -1.62 -2.72
N PRO A 97 -1.65 -2.56 -2.72
CA PRO A 97 -2.91 -2.40 -2.01
C PRO A 97 -2.73 -2.49 -0.50
N PHE A 98 -2.99 -1.40 0.21
CA PHE A 98 -2.99 -1.31 1.67
C PHE A 98 -4.34 -1.75 2.23
N LEU A 99 -4.68 -3.03 2.02
CA LEU A 99 -5.94 -3.65 2.42
C LEU A 99 -5.68 -4.90 3.26
N VAL A 100 -6.53 -5.16 4.26
CA VAL A 100 -6.42 -6.31 5.18
C VAL A 100 -6.64 -7.65 4.47
N ALA A 101 -7.36 -7.65 3.36
CA ALA A 101 -7.51 -8.81 2.49
C ALA A 101 -7.67 -8.34 1.04
N ALA A 102 -7.53 -9.26 0.08
CA ALA A 102 -7.79 -8.95 -1.33
C ALA A 102 -9.19 -8.39 -1.52
N GLY A 103 -10.19 -8.95 -0.84
CA GLY A 103 -11.59 -8.53 -0.97
C GLY A 103 -12.05 -8.47 -2.43
N TRP A 104 -13.22 -7.88 -2.69
CA TRP A 104 -13.70 -7.67 -4.05
C TRP A 104 -12.94 -6.53 -4.76
N HIS A 105 -12.70 -5.42 -4.06
CA HIS A 105 -12.06 -4.23 -4.64
C HIS A 105 -10.57 -4.47 -4.98
N GLY A 106 -9.77 -4.92 -4.01
CA GLY A 106 -8.33 -5.15 -4.21
C GLY A 106 -8.01 -6.39 -5.03
N GLY A 107 -8.87 -7.40 -5.05
CA GLY A 107 -8.63 -8.64 -5.78
C GLY A 107 -9.19 -8.66 -7.20
N THR A 108 -10.21 -7.86 -7.49
CA THR A 108 -10.99 -8.01 -8.73
C THR A 108 -11.24 -6.68 -9.44
N THR A 109 -11.81 -5.68 -8.76
CA THR A 109 -12.21 -4.44 -9.43
C THR A 109 -11.00 -3.60 -9.84
N VAL A 110 -10.08 -3.30 -8.92
CA VAL A 110 -8.91 -2.46 -9.23
C VAL A 110 -8.04 -3.10 -10.32
N PRO A 111 -7.66 -4.40 -10.24
CA PRO A 111 -6.91 -5.04 -11.34
C PRO A 111 -7.66 -5.03 -12.67
N ARG A 112 -8.98 -5.17 -12.66
CA ARG A 112 -9.81 -5.15 -13.87
C ARG A 112 -9.88 -3.77 -14.50
N GLU A 113 -10.07 -2.72 -13.70
CA GLU A 113 -10.09 -1.33 -14.17
C GLU A 113 -8.71 -0.95 -14.72
N LEU A 114 -7.63 -1.28 -14.02
CA LEU A 114 -6.26 -1.12 -14.53
C LEU A 114 -6.04 -1.92 -15.83
N GLY A 115 -6.51 -3.16 -15.90
CA GLY A 115 -6.39 -3.99 -17.11
C GLY A 115 -7.19 -3.47 -18.31
N SER A 116 -8.27 -2.72 -18.06
CA SER A 116 -9.12 -2.12 -19.10
C SER A 116 -8.57 -0.78 -19.57
N ASP A 117 -8.03 0.05 -18.67
CA ASP A 117 -7.45 1.36 -18.98
C ASP A 117 -5.97 1.29 -19.41
N SER A 118 -5.28 0.18 -19.12
CA SER A 118 -3.86 -0.02 -19.48
C SER A 118 -3.60 -0.25 -20.97
N GLN A 119 -4.64 -0.45 -21.80
CA GLN A 119 -4.45 -0.62 -23.24
C GLN A 119 -3.93 0.64 -23.97
N GLY A 120 -3.74 1.76 -23.26
CA GLY A 120 -3.01 2.94 -23.72
C GLY A 120 -2.06 3.55 -22.68
N ALA A 121 -1.75 2.84 -21.58
CA ALA A 121 -0.95 3.40 -20.49
C ALA A 121 0.51 3.61 -20.93
N ARG A 122 1.03 4.80 -20.60
CA ARG A 122 2.40 5.22 -20.96
C ARG A 122 3.46 4.56 -20.06
N GLN A 123 3.04 4.05 -18.91
CA GLN A 123 3.88 3.47 -17.85
C GLN A 123 3.50 2.00 -17.62
N ARG A 124 4.48 1.19 -17.23
CA ARG A 124 4.23 -0.20 -16.84
C ARG A 124 3.73 -0.24 -15.40
N ILE A 125 2.47 -0.63 -15.20
CA ILE A 125 1.88 -0.79 -13.87
C ILE A 125 2.07 -2.24 -13.40
N VAL A 126 2.63 -2.40 -12.20
CA VAL A 126 2.85 -3.67 -11.53
C VAL A 126 1.98 -3.67 -10.28
N TYR A 127 0.90 -4.44 -10.32
CA TYR A 127 -0.01 -4.60 -9.19
C TYR A 127 0.45 -5.76 -8.30
N THR A 128 0.58 -5.51 -7.00
CA THR A 128 0.97 -6.54 -6.02
C THR A 128 -0.25 -7.18 -5.37
N GLU A 129 -0.04 -8.30 -4.69
CA GLU A 129 -0.99 -8.78 -3.70
C GLU A 129 -1.09 -7.75 -2.54
N PRO A 130 -2.26 -7.67 -1.87
CA PRO A 130 -2.43 -6.75 -0.75
C PRO A 130 -1.45 -7.00 0.41
N VAL A 131 -1.19 -5.95 1.17
CA VAL A 131 -0.40 -6.00 2.42
C VAL A 131 -0.97 -7.05 3.39
N GLY A 132 -2.30 -7.11 3.49
CA GLY A 132 -3.04 -8.03 4.35
C GLY A 132 -2.74 -9.53 4.16
N THR A 133 -2.24 -9.92 2.98
CA THR A 133 -1.97 -11.32 2.65
C THR A 133 -0.49 -11.70 2.83
N HIS A 134 0.34 -10.78 3.33
CA HIS A 134 1.77 -11.03 3.51
C HIS A 134 2.02 -11.83 4.81
N PRO A 135 2.80 -12.93 4.79
CA PRO A 135 3.05 -13.74 5.98
C PRO A 135 3.58 -12.97 7.19
N ALA A 136 4.50 -12.01 6.96
CA ALA A 136 5.05 -11.17 8.03
C ALA A 136 4.00 -10.29 8.75
N LEU A 137 2.80 -10.12 8.19
CA LEU A 137 1.71 -9.45 8.91
C LEU A 137 1.21 -10.29 10.10
N VAL A 138 1.24 -11.61 9.98
CA VAL A 138 0.89 -12.53 11.08
C VAL A 138 1.92 -12.39 12.19
N GLU A 139 3.20 -12.42 11.85
CA GLU A 139 4.31 -12.25 12.80
C GLU A 139 4.25 -10.88 13.51
N LEU A 140 3.91 -9.82 12.76
CA LEU A 140 3.72 -8.48 13.32
C LEU A 140 2.54 -8.43 14.30
N ALA A 141 1.42 -9.08 13.96
CA ALA A 141 0.27 -9.17 14.84
C ALA A 141 0.59 -9.96 16.12
N GLU A 142 1.32 -11.07 16.01
CA GLU A 142 1.79 -11.86 17.15
C GLU A 142 2.71 -11.05 18.07
N THR A 143 3.68 -10.32 17.49
CA THR A 143 4.62 -9.47 18.25
C THR A 143 3.87 -8.40 19.03
N LEU A 144 2.90 -7.73 18.41
CA LEU A 144 2.09 -6.71 19.05
C LEU A 144 1.17 -7.27 20.15
N LEU A 145 0.69 -8.50 19.99
CA LEU A 145 -0.08 -9.19 21.03
C LEU A 145 0.78 -9.55 22.24
N LEU A 146 2.03 -9.97 22.01
CA LEU A 146 2.97 -10.36 23.06
C LEU A 146 3.54 -9.16 23.82
N ASP A 147 3.89 -8.07 23.12
CA ASP A 147 4.39 -6.82 23.74
C ASP A 147 3.31 -6.13 24.61
N LYS A 148 2.03 -6.40 24.32
CA LYS A 148 0.88 -5.90 25.06
C LYS A 148 0.48 -6.80 26.24
N ALA A 149 1.33 -7.73 26.68
CA ALA A 149 1.09 -8.60 27.85
C ALA A 149 0.21 -7.89 28.88
N LEU A 150 -1.06 -8.29 28.90
CA LEU A 150 -2.11 -7.64 29.66
C LEU A 150 -1.70 -7.65 31.13
N PRO A 151 -1.80 -6.52 31.87
CA PRO A 151 -1.66 -6.59 33.31
C PRO A 151 -2.71 -7.60 33.84
N PRO A 152 -2.35 -8.39 34.87
CA PRO A 152 -3.18 -9.49 35.38
C PRO A 152 -4.58 -9.06 35.83
#